data_AF-A0A958WS18-F1
#
_entry.id   AF-A0A958WS18-F1
#
_cell.length_a   1.000
_cell.length_b   1.000
_cell.length_c   1.000
_cell.angle_alpha   90.00
_cell.angle_beta   90.00
_cell.angle_gamma   90.00
#
_symmetry.space_group_name_H-M   'P 1'
#
loop_
_entity.id
_entity.type
_entity.pdbx_description
1 polymer ?
#
loop_
_entity_poly.entity_id
_entity_poly.type
_entity_poly.pdbx_seq_one_letter_code
_entity_poly.pdbx_strand_id
1 'polypeptide(L)'
;MKAAESNSPIKRNAMGDWDTPKTPFDWGHFRWWEHTYVFHHFDENLKMHRPFWNVHRFHDENLEKARQEKDFLEMQIMHIADGFFRNSSFDAHGWMSETFFHFFKEVFEIDALAQGYHWHFDFSRLILPKSLFHEIMNVINDHDLLHVRDLILFIIAKTQDFYSEHVHFWEQPAQKKMVRNIDKEVQKIIKMIEKVEDRTWMNDPDAKRPAELLHINFAFQDETIKVADPWIAKEFIDDFKKRYGEGAYKNWKLQLEALPASYGEYKRKQQFKFRLAKALYKFFTETQLFKLDSKTPYPNKLMECIGKIIEFGLIPVKDFHESDSVKIRHIRNWVKLHEINPTLTYEKIELDRNKLYKYFDREFIDSVDDVKRADAISNGFFLCKRFDAMPLIREVIHLMACLRDWHWRIGSQLENKPRGDNQNLPAEYEPFKLLIQSMKKGKPLAKFSFQLEGDEKEYQLTDRLPLHFIQRAIEQHYTDFKEDYETDILQSEIKNVDQSGSFSCTTTGKFNLPEERFFPRIVNSFYNYLLNESPPNERELTPSERYYLFIAKALHLSYYFQTPYPEEWQLAEKVKYWHSLAQKDKS
;
A
#
# COMPACT_ATOMS: atom_id res chain seq x y z
N MET A 1 -18.04 -6.55 28.11
CA MET A 1 -17.49 -6.42 29.48
C MET A 1 -18.60 -6.41 30.53
N LYS A 2 -18.82 -7.53 31.25
CA LYS A 2 -19.13 -7.37 32.67
C LYS A 2 -17.87 -6.80 33.30
N ALA A 3 -17.90 -5.53 33.70
CA ALA A 3 -17.00 -5.08 34.73
C ALA A 3 -17.24 -5.99 35.93
N ALA A 4 -16.37 -6.98 36.13
CA ALA A 4 -16.19 -7.48 37.47
C ALA A 4 -15.74 -6.25 38.26
N GLU A 5 -16.61 -5.79 39.16
CA GLU A 5 -16.29 -4.78 40.18
C GLU A 5 -15.17 -5.33 41.06
N SER A 6 -13.95 -5.37 40.53
CA SER A 6 -12.75 -5.33 41.33
C SER A 6 -12.49 -3.84 41.58
N ASN A 7 -13.19 -3.30 42.58
CA ASN A 7 -12.84 -2.03 43.24
C ASN A 7 -11.51 -2.14 44.02
N SER A 8 -10.51 -2.80 43.43
CA SER A 8 -9.15 -2.76 43.93
C SER A 8 -8.50 -1.52 43.32
N PRO A 9 -8.20 -0.46 44.10
CA PRO A 9 -7.45 0.67 43.57
C PRO A 9 -6.15 0.15 42.97
N ILE A 10 -5.76 0.64 41.79
CA ILE A 10 -4.50 0.26 41.15
C ILE A 10 -3.38 0.55 42.16
N LYS A 11 -2.78 -0.51 42.71
CA LYS A 11 -1.69 -0.38 43.69
C LYS A 11 -0.38 -0.33 42.95
N ARG A 12 0.62 0.32 43.55
CA ARG A 12 2.00 0.20 43.08
C ARG A 12 2.65 -1.00 43.79
N ASN A 13 3.44 -1.78 43.05
CA ASN A 13 4.22 -2.88 43.61
C ASN A 13 5.38 -2.31 44.48
N ALA A 14 6.13 -3.20 45.13
CA ALA A 14 7.26 -2.81 46.00
C ALA A 14 8.40 -2.05 45.26
N MET A 15 8.42 -2.08 43.93
CA MET A 15 9.38 -1.33 43.09
C MET A 15 8.82 0.01 42.61
N GLY A 16 7.56 0.33 42.94
CA GLY A 16 6.89 1.56 42.53
C GLY A 16 6.15 1.47 41.19
N ASP A 17 6.13 0.32 40.53
CA ASP A 17 5.40 0.14 39.27
C ASP A 17 3.92 -0.07 39.52
N TRP A 18 3.07 0.34 38.58
CA TRP A 18 1.64 0.04 38.63
C TRP A 18 1.39 -1.47 38.53
N ASP A 19 0.80 -2.04 39.56
CA ASP A 19 0.36 -3.43 39.62
C ASP A 19 -1.04 -3.50 38.99
N THR A 20 -1.08 -3.66 37.67
CA THR A 20 -2.34 -3.88 36.95
C THR A 20 -2.74 -5.35 37.13
N PRO A 21 -3.98 -5.64 37.56
CA PRO A 21 -4.45 -7.02 37.59
C PRO A 21 -4.29 -7.62 36.20
N LYS A 22 -3.51 -8.70 36.09
CA LYS A 22 -3.42 -9.51 34.87
C LYS A 22 -4.72 -10.28 34.70
N THR A 23 -5.80 -9.58 34.35
CA THR A 23 -7.01 -10.23 33.88
C THR A 23 -6.65 -10.91 32.57
N PRO A 24 -6.77 -12.25 32.45
CA PRO A 24 -6.51 -12.92 31.19
C PRO A 24 -7.44 -12.31 30.13
N PHE A 25 -6.87 -11.87 29.01
CA PHE A 25 -7.64 -11.33 27.90
C PHE A 25 -8.57 -12.44 27.37
N ASP A 26 -9.88 -12.17 27.38
CA ASP A 26 -10.88 -13.10 26.89
C ASP A 26 -10.88 -13.11 25.36
N TRP A 27 -10.01 -13.95 24.79
CA TRP A 27 -9.92 -14.18 23.35
C TRP A 27 -11.23 -14.68 22.75
N GLY A 28 -12.04 -15.42 23.50
CA GLY A 28 -13.33 -15.92 23.03
C GLY A 28 -14.32 -14.78 22.83
N HIS A 29 -14.45 -13.92 23.83
CA HIS A 29 -15.27 -12.72 23.75
C HIS A 29 -14.79 -11.75 22.67
N PHE A 30 -13.46 -11.57 22.55
CA PHE A 30 -12.88 -10.74 21.50
C PHE A 30 -13.27 -11.24 20.10
N ARG A 31 -13.05 -12.53 19.84
CA ARG A 31 -13.38 -13.16 18.56
C ARG A 31 -14.86 -13.16 18.25
N TRP A 32 -15.71 -13.29 19.28
CA TRP A 32 -17.15 -13.22 19.10
C TRP A 32 -17.54 -11.87 18.49
N TRP A 33 -17.05 -10.77 19.06
CA TRP A 33 -17.30 -9.42 18.56
C TRP A 33 -16.61 -9.13 17.22
N GLU A 34 -15.38 -9.63 17.03
CA GLU A 34 -14.63 -9.48 15.78
C GLU A 34 -15.42 -10.05 14.59
N HIS A 35 -16.10 -11.18 14.79
CA HIS A 35 -16.87 -11.86 13.73
C HIS A 35 -18.38 -11.60 13.76
N THR A 36 -18.82 -10.57 14.48
CA THR A 36 -20.24 -10.19 14.57
C THR A 36 -20.47 -8.83 13.91
N TYR A 37 -21.40 -8.80 12.96
CA TYR A 37 -21.89 -7.56 12.36
C TYR A 37 -23.29 -7.22 12.86
N VAL A 38 -23.47 -5.99 13.34
CA VAL A 38 -24.79 -5.44 13.69
C VAL A 38 -25.27 -4.60 12.52
N PHE A 39 -26.45 -4.90 12.00
CA PHE A 39 -27.05 -4.14 10.91
C PHE A 39 -27.27 -2.68 11.32
N HIS A 40 -27.18 -1.80 10.34
CA HIS A 40 -27.36 -0.36 10.52
C HIS A 40 -28.70 0.10 9.93
N HIS A 41 -29.14 1.28 10.37
CA HIS A 41 -30.21 2.07 9.79
C HIS A 41 -29.75 3.51 9.62
N PHE A 42 -30.41 4.28 8.76
CA PHE A 42 -30.12 5.71 8.62
C PHE A 42 -30.91 6.52 9.66
N ASP A 43 -30.20 7.32 10.45
CA ASP A 43 -30.79 8.26 11.40
C ASP A 43 -30.93 9.63 10.72
N GLU A 44 -32.18 10.01 10.40
CA GLU A 44 -32.50 11.28 9.72
C GLU A 44 -32.10 12.52 10.52
N ASN A 45 -32.12 12.45 11.86
CA ASN A 45 -31.78 13.59 12.72
C ASN A 45 -30.28 13.85 12.70
N LEU A 46 -29.49 12.78 12.76
CA LEU A 46 -28.04 12.83 12.77
C LEU A 46 -27.40 12.79 11.37
N LYS A 47 -28.20 12.50 10.33
CA LYS A 47 -27.79 12.32 8.94
C LYS A 47 -26.63 11.32 8.80
N MET A 48 -26.69 10.21 9.53
CA MET A 48 -25.67 9.17 9.54
C MET A 48 -26.26 7.79 9.77
N HIS A 49 -25.51 6.75 9.37
CA HIS A 49 -25.88 5.37 9.64
C HIS A 49 -25.49 4.97 11.07
N ARG A 50 -26.38 4.27 11.78
CA ARG A 50 -26.13 3.79 13.16
C ARG A 50 -26.56 2.33 13.32
N PRO A 51 -25.86 1.54 14.13
CA PRO A 51 -26.26 0.15 14.38
C PRO A 51 -27.62 0.12 15.09
N PHE A 52 -28.43 -0.89 14.79
CA PHE A 52 -29.68 -1.13 15.51
C PHE A 52 -29.42 -1.25 17.01
N TRP A 53 -30.35 -0.69 17.80
CA TRP A 53 -30.29 -0.62 19.26
C TRP A 53 -29.01 0.03 19.83
N ASN A 54 -28.26 0.79 19.02
CA ASN A 54 -26.95 1.36 19.37
C ASN A 54 -25.96 0.30 19.91
N VAL A 55 -26.02 -0.93 19.38
CA VAL A 55 -25.08 -1.99 19.74
C VAL A 55 -23.79 -1.77 18.97
N HIS A 56 -22.80 -1.20 19.65
CA HIS A 56 -21.44 -1.05 19.14
C HIS A 56 -20.57 -2.23 19.59
N ARG A 57 -19.50 -2.53 18.85
CA ARG A 57 -18.57 -3.61 19.21
C ARG A 57 -18.07 -3.43 20.65
N PHE A 58 -18.06 -4.52 21.42
CA PHE A 58 -17.63 -4.57 22.83
C PHE A 58 -18.53 -3.83 23.83
N HIS A 59 -19.70 -3.32 23.41
CA HIS A 59 -20.69 -2.70 24.30
C HIS A 59 -21.78 -3.69 24.75
N ASP A 60 -21.41 -4.63 25.61
CA ASP A 60 -22.30 -5.72 26.07
C ASP A 60 -23.59 -5.24 26.74
N GLU A 61 -23.57 -4.11 27.44
CA GLU A 61 -24.80 -3.59 28.09
C GLU A 61 -25.90 -3.29 27.07
N ASN A 62 -25.54 -2.72 25.92
CA ASN A 62 -26.51 -2.45 24.86
C ASN A 62 -26.94 -3.73 24.16
N LEU A 63 -26.04 -4.71 24.00
CA LEU A 63 -26.38 -6.02 23.45
C LEU A 63 -27.37 -6.77 24.35
N GLU A 64 -27.14 -6.80 25.67
CA GLU A 64 -28.03 -7.47 26.62
C GLU A 64 -29.40 -6.80 26.71
N LYS A 65 -29.46 -5.46 26.60
CA LYS A 65 -30.74 -4.74 26.45
C LYS A 65 -31.42 -5.08 25.13
N ALA A 66 -30.68 -5.09 24.02
CA ALA A 66 -31.21 -5.41 22.71
C ALA A 66 -31.79 -6.84 22.66
N ARG A 67 -31.17 -7.82 23.32
CA ARG A 67 -31.68 -9.21 23.41
C ARG A 67 -33.07 -9.33 24.05
N GLN A 68 -33.49 -8.33 24.84
CA GLN A 68 -34.82 -8.29 25.45
C GLN A 68 -35.89 -7.73 24.50
N GLU A 69 -35.48 -7.09 23.40
CA GLU A 69 -36.40 -6.51 22.42
C GLU A 69 -37.09 -7.62 21.60
N LYS A 70 -38.40 -7.49 21.40
CA LYS A 70 -39.20 -8.50 20.69
C LYS A 70 -38.70 -8.76 19.27
N ASP A 71 -38.22 -7.70 18.62
CA ASP A 71 -37.77 -7.71 17.23
C ASP A 71 -36.27 -8.08 17.09
N PHE A 72 -35.57 -8.46 18.17
CA PHE A 72 -34.15 -8.81 18.09
C PHE A 72 -33.91 -10.19 17.48
N LEU A 73 -33.01 -10.28 16.49
CA LEU A 73 -32.51 -11.54 15.94
C LEU A 73 -30.97 -11.55 15.93
N GLU A 74 -30.41 -12.58 16.54
CA GLU A 74 -29.00 -12.96 16.40
C GLU A 74 -28.95 -14.28 15.61
N MET A 75 -28.18 -14.32 14.53
CA MET A 75 -28.06 -15.51 13.70
C MET A 75 -26.62 -15.78 13.29
N GLN A 76 -26.29 -17.06 13.17
CA GLN A 76 -25.02 -17.53 12.65
C GLN A 76 -25.19 -17.90 11.17
N ILE A 77 -24.41 -17.27 10.29
CA ILE A 77 -24.41 -17.53 8.84
C ILE A 77 -23.24 -18.43 8.41
N MET A 78 -22.23 -18.61 9.26
CA MET A 78 -21.06 -19.47 9.01
C MET A 78 -20.54 -20.12 10.30
N HIS A 79 -20.05 -21.34 10.21
CA HIS A 79 -19.46 -22.03 11.36
C HIS A 79 -18.01 -21.57 11.60
N ILE A 80 -17.68 -21.15 12.82
CA ILE A 80 -16.29 -20.93 13.26
C ILE A 80 -15.93 -22.04 14.23
N ALA A 81 -14.88 -22.81 13.94
CA ALA A 81 -14.39 -23.85 14.86
C ALA A 81 -13.75 -23.21 16.10
N ASP A 82 -14.13 -23.69 17.29
CA ASP A 82 -13.56 -23.23 18.56
C ASP A 82 -12.05 -23.56 18.65
N GLY A 83 -11.25 -22.61 19.17
CA GLY A 83 -9.87 -22.87 19.59
C GLY A 83 -8.75 -22.66 18.55
N PHE A 84 -9.03 -22.43 17.27
CA PHE A 84 -7.96 -22.19 16.29
C PHE A 84 -7.48 -20.73 16.27
N PHE A 85 -6.17 -20.53 16.41
CA PHE A 85 -5.49 -19.22 16.29
C PHE A 85 -5.14 -18.85 14.84
N ARG A 86 -5.64 -19.61 13.85
CA ARG A 86 -5.41 -19.38 12.42
C ARG A 86 -6.75 -19.32 11.69
N ASN A 87 -6.83 -18.42 10.72
CA ASN A 87 -7.93 -18.25 9.76
C ASN A 87 -8.21 -19.49 8.88
N SER A 88 -7.59 -20.64 9.15
CA SER A 88 -7.75 -21.91 8.43
C SER A 88 -9.03 -22.68 8.76
N SER A 89 -9.94 -22.13 9.57
CA SER A 89 -11.24 -22.76 9.89
C SER A 89 -12.34 -22.45 8.88
N PHE A 90 -12.08 -21.59 7.88
CA PHE A 90 -13.02 -21.28 6.80
C PHE A 90 -13.08 -22.33 5.68
N ASP A 91 -12.31 -23.42 5.77
CA ASP A 91 -12.28 -24.51 4.78
C ASP A 91 -13.67 -25.14 4.55
N ALA A 92 -14.59 -25.09 5.54
CA ALA A 92 -15.97 -25.57 5.40
C ALA A 92 -16.85 -24.71 4.48
N HIS A 93 -16.42 -23.49 4.14
CA HIS A 93 -17.15 -22.52 3.32
C HIS A 93 -16.32 -21.96 2.16
N GLY A 94 -15.29 -22.71 1.71
CA GLY A 94 -14.39 -22.31 0.63
C GLY A 94 -15.10 -21.81 -0.62
N TRP A 95 -16.20 -22.46 -1.02
CA TRP A 95 -16.99 -22.04 -2.19
C TRP A 95 -17.61 -20.65 -2.03
N MET A 96 -18.12 -20.28 -0.85
CA MET A 96 -18.66 -18.93 -0.62
C MET A 96 -17.55 -17.90 -0.66
N SER A 97 -16.38 -18.25 -0.11
CA SER A 97 -15.24 -17.35 -0.06
C SER A 97 -14.70 -17.06 -1.46
N GLU A 98 -14.48 -18.11 -2.23
CA GLU A 98 -14.05 -18.04 -3.63
C GLU A 98 -15.06 -17.28 -4.49
N THR A 99 -16.35 -17.57 -4.33
CA THR A 99 -17.43 -16.89 -5.07
C THR A 99 -17.45 -15.40 -4.73
N PHE A 100 -17.42 -15.04 -3.44
CA PHE A 100 -17.42 -13.65 -3.02
C PHE A 100 -16.18 -12.91 -3.57
N PHE A 101 -15.00 -13.51 -3.42
CA PHE A 101 -13.76 -12.93 -3.92
C PHE A 101 -13.80 -12.75 -5.45
N HIS A 102 -14.28 -13.74 -6.19
CA HIS A 102 -14.35 -13.69 -7.65
C HIS A 102 -15.19 -12.51 -8.16
N PHE A 103 -16.38 -12.30 -7.58
CA PHE A 103 -17.32 -11.27 -8.07
C PHE A 103 -17.16 -9.91 -7.41
N PHE A 104 -16.71 -9.85 -6.16
CA PHE A 104 -16.81 -8.65 -5.33
C PHE A 104 -15.48 -8.07 -4.84
N LYS A 105 -14.33 -8.72 -5.08
CA LYS A 105 -13.02 -8.20 -4.62
C LYS A 105 -12.75 -6.76 -5.04
N GLU A 106 -13.13 -6.39 -6.26
CA GLU A 106 -12.93 -5.04 -6.76
C GLU A 106 -13.88 -4.07 -6.07
N VAL A 107 -15.14 -4.47 -5.83
CA VAL A 107 -16.19 -3.64 -5.23
C VAL A 107 -15.82 -3.24 -3.80
N PHE A 108 -15.27 -4.17 -3.03
CA PHE A 108 -14.89 -3.98 -1.62
C PHE A 108 -13.38 -3.74 -1.41
N GLU A 109 -12.64 -3.47 -2.49
CA GLU A 109 -11.21 -3.09 -2.44
C GLU A 109 -10.36 -4.12 -1.65
N ILE A 110 -10.55 -5.40 -1.95
CA ILE A 110 -9.87 -6.51 -1.28
C ILE A 110 -8.44 -6.67 -1.81
N ASP A 111 -7.46 -6.13 -1.09
CA ASP A 111 -6.03 -6.13 -1.48
C ASP A 111 -5.27 -7.43 -1.17
N ALA A 112 -5.95 -8.47 -0.65
CA ALA A 112 -5.32 -9.68 -0.11
C ALA A 112 -4.27 -10.32 -1.05
N LEU A 113 -4.54 -10.40 -2.36
CA LEU A 113 -3.57 -10.94 -3.33
C LEU A 113 -2.43 -9.97 -3.68
N ALA A 114 -2.67 -8.65 -3.68
CA ALA A 114 -1.59 -7.67 -3.88
C ALA A 114 -0.57 -7.72 -2.73
N GLN A 115 -1.03 -8.14 -1.54
CA GLN A 115 -0.24 -8.24 -0.32
C GLN A 115 0.24 -9.68 0.00
N GLY A 116 -0.15 -10.68 -0.81
CA GLY A 116 0.32 -12.06 -0.66
C GLY A 116 -0.37 -12.88 0.44
N TYR A 117 -1.58 -12.50 0.87
CA TYR A 117 -2.38 -13.23 1.85
C TYR A 117 -3.68 -13.76 1.24
N HIS A 118 -4.21 -14.85 1.80
CA HIS A 118 -5.55 -15.34 1.46
C HIS A 118 -6.61 -14.43 2.10
N TRP A 119 -7.66 -14.12 1.34
CA TRP A 119 -8.83 -13.41 1.89
C TRP A 119 -9.69 -14.36 2.73
N HIS A 120 -10.25 -13.85 3.83
CA HIS A 120 -11.11 -14.60 4.74
C HIS A 120 -12.37 -13.78 5.05
N PHE A 121 -13.44 -14.46 5.47
CA PHE A 121 -14.67 -13.79 5.86
C PHE A 121 -14.50 -13.01 7.17
N ASP A 122 -14.91 -11.74 7.15
CA ASP A 122 -14.84 -10.89 8.34
C ASP A 122 -15.99 -11.19 9.32
N PHE A 123 -17.15 -11.66 8.82
CA PHE A 123 -18.37 -11.88 9.61
C PHE A 123 -18.87 -13.32 9.51
N SER A 124 -19.25 -13.89 10.66
CA SER A 124 -19.93 -15.19 10.73
C SER A 124 -21.27 -15.12 11.47
N ARG A 125 -21.51 -14.02 12.19
CA ARG A 125 -22.72 -13.75 12.96
C ARG A 125 -23.29 -12.39 12.57
N LEU A 126 -24.61 -12.33 12.47
CA LEU A 126 -25.35 -11.12 12.14
C LEU A 126 -26.36 -10.84 13.25
N ILE A 127 -26.50 -9.56 13.59
CA ILE A 127 -27.54 -9.05 14.50
C ILE A 127 -28.39 -8.04 13.72
N LEU A 128 -29.70 -8.28 13.65
CA LEU A 128 -30.65 -7.47 12.88
C LEU A 128 -32.08 -7.61 13.40
N PRO A 129 -33.01 -6.69 13.04
CA PRO A 129 -34.42 -6.85 13.36
C PRO A 129 -35.05 -8.08 12.68
N LYS A 130 -35.96 -8.79 13.36
CA LYS A 130 -36.71 -9.94 12.78
C LYS A 130 -37.55 -9.47 11.60
N SER A 131 -38.19 -8.31 11.72
CA SER A 131 -38.91 -7.64 10.64
C SER A 131 -38.05 -7.54 9.36
N LEU A 132 -36.86 -6.95 9.46
CA LEU A 132 -35.92 -6.80 8.35
C LEU A 132 -35.43 -8.16 7.84
N PHE A 133 -35.14 -9.12 8.72
CA PHE A 133 -34.78 -10.47 8.30
C PHE A 133 -35.88 -11.14 7.47
N HIS A 134 -37.15 -11.01 7.88
CA HIS A 134 -38.28 -11.53 7.12
C HIS A 134 -38.42 -10.88 5.76
N GLU A 135 -38.20 -9.56 5.64
CA GLU A 135 -38.18 -8.87 4.35
C GLU A 135 -37.07 -9.41 3.42
N ILE A 136 -35.86 -9.60 3.94
CA ILE A 136 -34.75 -10.19 3.18
C ILE A 136 -35.10 -11.61 2.75
N MET A 137 -35.64 -12.42 3.66
CA MET A 137 -36.03 -13.80 3.37
C MET A 137 -37.15 -13.90 2.34
N ASN A 138 -38.12 -12.98 2.34
CA ASN A 138 -39.14 -12.92 1.30
C ASN A 138 -38.51 -12.68 -0.08
N VAL A 139 -37.58 -11.71 -0.18
CA VAL A 139 -36.86 -11.47 -1.44
C VAL A 139 -36.07 -12.72 -1.88
N ILE A 140 -35.39 -13.39 -0.96
CA ILE A 140 -34.63 -14.63 -1.25
C ILE A 140 -35.58 -15.74 -1.74
N ASN A 141 -36.74 -15.90 -1.13
CA ASN A 141 -37.72 -16.92 -1.50
C ASN A 141 -38.39 -16.62 -2.85
N ASP A 142 -38.84 -15.37 -3.06
CA ASP A 142 -39.52 -14.93 -4.30
C ASP A 142 -38.63 -15.09 -5.55
N HIS A 143 -37.31 -15.14 -5.33
CA HIS A 143 -36.29 -15.27 -6.37
C HIS A 143 -35.58 -16.63 -6.38
N ASP A 144 -36.05 -17.62 -5.60
CA ASP A 144 -35.50 -18.99 -5.56
C ASP A 144 -34.01 -19.07 -5.13
N LEU A 145 -33.56 -18.15 -4.27
CA LEU A 145 -32.16 -17.98 -3.86
C LEU A 145 -31.78 -18.66 -2.54
N LEU A 146 -32.64 -19.54 -2.00
CA LEU A 146 -32.46 -20.12 -0.66
C LEU A 146 -31.11 -20.85 -0.48
N HIS A 147 -30.61 -21.49 -1.53
CA HIS A 147 -29.36 -22.24 -1.53
C HIS A 147 -28.09 -21.35 -1.45
N VAL A 148 -28.22 -20.04 -1.67
CA VAL A 148 -27.15 -19.03 -1.48
C VAL A 148 -27.52 -17.99 -0.40
N ARG A 149 -28.51 -18.29 0.45
CA ARG A 149 -29.04 -17.38 1.49
C ARG A 149 -27.95 -16.74 2.33
N ASP A 150 -27.04 -17.54 2.87
CA ASP A 150 -26.01 -17.07 3.80
C ASP A 150 -25.00 -16.14 3.12
N LEU A 151 -24.67 -16.41 1.86
CA LEU A 151 -23.84 -15.52 1.03
C LEU A 151 -24.55 -14.20 0.73
N ILE A 152 -25.86 -14.20 0.45
CA ILE A 152 -26.64 -12.96 0.24
C ILE A 152 -26.67 -12.12 1.51
N LEU A 153 -26.94 -12.75 2.67
CA LEU A 153 -26.92 -12.07 3.97
C LEU A 153 -25.54 -11.48 4.27
N PHE A 154 -24.47 -12.22 3.97
CA PHE A 154 -23.10 -11.71 4.08
C PHE A 154 -22.85 -10.52 3.15
N ILE A 155 -23.25 -10.59 1.87
CA ILE A 155 -23.09 -9.50 0.90
C ILE A 155 -23.82 -8.23 1.39
N ILE A 156 -25.04 -8.38 1.92
CA ILE A 156 -25.80 -7.25 2.48
C ILE A 156 -25.05 -6.65 3.68
N ALA A 157 -24.63 -7.48 4.64
CA ALA A 157 -23.88 -7.04 5.81
C ALA A 157 -22.59 -6.30 5.42
N LYS A 158 -21.78 -6.89 4.53
CA LYS A 158 -20.55 -6.30 4.02
C LYS A 158 -20.79 -5.01 3.23
N THR A 159 -21.92 -4.93 2.52
CA THR A 159 -22.35 -3.70 1.83
C THR A 159 -22.68 -2.60 2.83
N GLN A 160 -23.45 -2.88 3.89
CA GLN A 160 -23.76 -1.90 4.91
C GLN A 160 -22.51 -1.39 5.62
N ASP A 161 -21.62 -2.32 6.02
CA ASP A 161 -20.33 -2.04 6.66
C ASP A 161 -19.49 -1.09 5.80
N PHE A 162 -19.20 -1.49 4.57
CA PHE A 162 -18.37 -0.71 3.66
C PHE A 162 -19.03 0.61 3.25
N TYR A 163 -20.35 0.62 3.02
CA TYR A 163 -21.06 1.83 2.60
C TYR A 163 -21.04 2.90 3.70
N SER A 164 -21.39 2.50 4.92
CA SER A 164 -21.49 3.41 6.06
C SER A 164 -20.12 3.98 6.46
N GLU A 165 -19.07 3.16 6.48
CA GLU A 165 -17.74 3.59 6.92
C GLU A 165 -16.94 4.31 5.82
N HIS A 166 -17.09 3.89 4.56
CA HIS A 166 -16.15 4.30 3.51
C HIS A 166 -16.76 5.04 2.33
N VAL A 167 -18.07 4.96 2.09
CA VAL A 167 -18.68 5.47 0.85
C VAL A 167 -19.63 6.63 1.07
N HIS A 168 -20.54 6.55 2.05
CA HIS A 168 -21.66 7.49 2.22
C HIS A 168 -21.21 8.95 2.24
N PHE A 169 -20.14 9.26 2.99
CA PHE A 169 -19.55 10.61 3.04
C PHE A 169 -19.15 11.15 1.66
N TRP A 170 -18.56 10.32 0.79
CA TRP A 170 -18.07 10.73 -0.53
C TRP A 170 -19.18 10.84 -1.58
N GLU A 171 -20.35 10.27 -1.31
CA GLU A 171 -21.53 10.42 -2.14
C GLU A 171 -22.31 11.72 -1.90
N GLN A 172 -21.99 12.46 -0.84
CA GLN A 172 -22.62 13.74 -0.53
C GLN A 172 -22.34 14.77 -1.65
N PRO A 173 -23.29 15.67 -1.96
CA PRO A 173 -23.16 16.60 -3.10
C PRO A 173 -21.90 17.48 -3.08
N ALA A 174 -21.46 17.94 -1.91
CA ALA A 174 -20.27 18.79 -1.78
C ALA A 174 -18.98 18.03 -2.15
N GLN A 175 -18.85 16.79 -1.67
CA GLN A 175 -17.73 15.90 -1.92
C GLN A 175 -17.71 15.46 -3.40
N LYS A 176 -18.88 15.14 -3.97
CA LYS A 176 -19.02 14.90 -5.42
C LYS A 176 -18.55 16.09 -6.26
N LYS A 177 -18.92 17.31 -5.88
CA LYS A 177 -18.49 18.53 -6.59
C LYS A 177 -16.98 18.72 -6.48
N MET A 178 -16.40 18.49 -5.30
CA MET A 178 -14.95 18.57 -5.06
C MET A 178 -14.18 17.59 -5.95
N VAL A 179 -14.53 16.30 -5.92
CA VAL A 179 -13.86 15.25 -6.71
C VAL A 179 -14.00 15.49 -8.22
N ARG A 180 -15.17 15.96 -8.67
CA ARG A 180 -15.42 16.22 -10.10
C ARG A 180 -14.62 17.41 -10.65
N ASN A 181 -14.34 18.39 -9.79
CA ASN A 181 -13.71 19.65 -10.22
C ASN A 181 -12.19 19.66 -10.04
N ILE A 182 -11.61 18.73 -9.27
CA ILE A 182 -10.19 18.78 -8.91
C ILE A 182 -9.26 18.89 -10.12
N ASP A 183 -9.51 18.11 -11.19
CA ASP A 183 -8.73 18.17 -12.42
C ASP A 183 -8.76 19.57 -13.05
N LYS A 184 -9.94 20.22 -13.06
CA LYS A 184 -10.10 21.58 -13.60
C LYS A 184 -9.44 22.63 -12.72
N GLU A 185 -9.56 22.51 -11.40
CA GLU A 185 -8.95 23.46 -10.47
C GLU A 185 -7.42 23.39 -10.50
N VAL A 186 -6.84 22.18 -10.55
CA VAL A 186 -5.38 21.99 -10.72
C VAL A 186 -4.90 22.66 -12.01
N GLN A 187 -5.59 22.44 -13.13
CA GLN A 187 -5.22 23.06 -14.41
C GLN A 187 -5.34 24.59 -14.42
N LYS A 188 -6.31 25.16 -13.68
CA LYS A 188 -6.41 26.61 -13.52
C LYS A 188 -5.21 27.16 -12.74
N ILE A 189 -4.82 26.50 -11.65
CA ILE A 189 -3.67 26.92 -10.82
C ILE A 189 -2.37 26.87 -11.62
N ILE A 190 -2.12 25.77 -12.33
CA ILE A 190 -0.92 25.62 -13.18
C ILE A 190 -0.87 26.76 -14.22
N LYS A 191 -1.96 26.96 -14.98
CA LYS A 191 -2.03 28.02 -15.99
C LYS A 191 -1.84 29.43 -15.40
N MET A 192 -2.37 29.68 -14.21
CA MET A 192 -2.19 30.95 -13.51
C MET A 192 -0.71 31.19 -13.19
N ILE A 193 -0.03 30.20 -12.59
CA ILE A 193 1.40 30.31 -12.22
C ILE A 193 2.26 30.50 -13.48
N GLU A 194 2.05 29.68 -14.51
CA GLU A 194 2.80 29.78 -15.78
C GLU A 194 2.63 31.15 -16.45
N LYS A 195 1.43 31.73 -16.41
CA LYS A 195 1.14 33.03 -17.01
C LYS A 195 1.86 34.19 -16.29
N VAL A 196 2.02 34.10 -14.97
CA VAL A 196 2.73 35.10 -14.16
C VAL A 196 4.24 35.03 -14.39
N GLU A 197 4.76 33.83 -14.67
CA GLU A 197 6.19 33.56 -14.83
C GLU A 197 6.67 33.48 -16.27
N ASP A 198 5.83 33.79 -17.26
CA ASP A 198 6.27 33.80 -18.66
C ASP A 198 7.45 34.78 -18.81
N ARG A 199 8.63 34.22 -19.11
CA ARG A 199 9.89 34.96 -19.35
C ARG A 199 10.24 35.03 -20.83
N THR A 200 9.40 34.49 -21.72
CA THR A 200 9.67 34.51 -23.17
C THR A 200 9.83 35.94 -23.68
N TRP A 201 9.14 36.90 -23.07
CA TRP A 201 9.29 38.33 -23.34
C TRP A 201 10.68 38.90 -23.10
N MET A 202 11.51 38.27 -22.26
CA MET A 202 12.88 38.73 -22.03
C MET A 202 13.81 38.41 -23.21
N ASN A 203 13.42 37.47 -24.07
CA ASN A 203 14.23 36.99 -25.20
C ASN A 203 13.78 37.55 -26.55
N ASP A 204 12.64 38.25 -26.59
CA ASP A 204 12.08 38.84 -27.79
C ASP A 204 11.84 40.35 -27.53
N PRO A 205 12.53 41.26 -28.25
CA PRO A 205 12.38 42.70 -28.07
C PRO A 205 10.95 43.22 -28.32
N ASP A 206 10.14 42.49 -29.10
CA ASP A 206 8.77 42.88 -29.46
C ASP A 206 7.71 42.20 -28.58
N ALA A 207 8.13 41.31 -27.67
CA ALA A 207 7.21 40.56 -26.84
C ALA A 207 6.67 41.38 -25.66
N LYS A 208 5.38 41.19 -25.39
CA LYS A 208 4.68 41.92 -24.33
C LYS A 208 5.09 41.40 -22.96
N ARG A 209 5.24 42.32 -22.01
CA ARG A 209 5.43 42.00 -20.58
C ARG A 209 4.33 41.02 -20.13
N PRO A 210 4.67 40.00 -19.31
CA PRO A 210 3.75 38.97 -18.87
C PRO A 210 2.63 39.59 -18.03
N ALA A 211 1.55 38.83 -17.88
CA ALA A 211 0.46 39.29 -17.05
C ALA A 211 0.88 39.32 -15.59
N GLU A 212 0.62 40.45 -14.93
CA GLU A 212 0.91 40.63 -13.52
C GLU A 212 -0.24 40.07 -12.66
N LEU A 213 0.10 39.39 -11.56
CA LEU A 213 -0.90 39.01 -10.56
C LEU A 213 -1.27 40.25 -9.74
N LEU A 214 -2.42 40.85 -10.05
CA LEU A 214 -2.85 42.09 -9.41
C LEU A 214 -3.37 41.91 -7.97
N HIS A 215 -3.96 40.75 -7.66
CA HIS A 215 -4.48 40.45 -6.32
C HIS A 215 -4.82 38.96 -6.14
N ILE A 216 -4.93 38.53 -4.89
CA ILE A 216 -5.46 37.23 -4.47
C ILE A 216 -6.68 37.47 -3.56
N ASN A 217 -7.78 36.74 -3.82
CA ASN A 217 -8.98 36.79 -2.99
C ASN A 217 -9.10 35.50 -2.16
N PHE A 218 -9.26 35.64 -0.85
CA PHE A 218 -9.60 34.55 0.07
C PHE A 218 -11.08 34.68 0.46
N ALA A 219 -11.89 33.69 0.09
CA ALA A 219 -13.30 33.66 0.43
C ALA A 219 -13.50 32.82 1.70
N PHE A 220 -13.99 33.46 2.76
CA PHE A 220 -14.46 32.85 4.00
C PHE A 220 -15.99 32.75 3.98
N GLN A 221 -16.57 32.10 4.99
CA GLN A 221 -18.04 31.91 5.05
C GLN A 221 -18.80 33.23 5.28
N ASP A 222 -18.13 34.19 5.93
CA ASP A 222 -18.65 35.47 6.38
C ASP A 222 -18.11 36.66 5.58
N GLU A 223 -16.90 36.58 5.04
CA GLU A 223 -16.29 37.66 4.26
C GLU A 223 -15.38 37.19 3.11
N THR A 224 -14.94 38.13 2.27
CA THR A 224 -13.88 37.90 1.29
C THR A 224 -12.78 38.92 1.50
N ILE A 225 -11.57 38.43 1.77
CA ILE A 225 -10.38 39.26 1.98
C ILE A 225 -9.59 39.33 0.68
N LYS A 226 -9.27 40.55 0.23
CA LYS A 226 -8.46 40.81 -0.98
C LYS A 226 -7.06 41.29 -0.62
N VAL A 227 -6.05 40.55 -1.04
CA VAL A 227 -4.64 40.97 -0.97
C VAL A 227 -4.24 41.53 -2.33
N ALA A 228 -4.02 42.85 -2.41
CA ALA A 228 -3.71 43.55 -3.68
C ALA A 228 -2.24 44.01 -3.80
N ASP A 229 -1.42 43.79 -2.78
CA ASP A 229 0.00 44.11 -2.84
C ASP A 229 0.73 43.10 -3.75
N PRO A 230 1.43 43.55 -4.82
CA PRO A 230 2.07 42.65 -5.78
C PRO A 230 3.21 41.80 -5.19
N TRP A 231 3.93 42.30 -4.20
CA TRP A 231 5.00 41.54 -3.53
C TRP A 231 4.39 40.44 -2.68
N ILE A 232 3.39 40.77 -1.87
CA ILE A 232 2.69 39.77 -1.04
C ILE A 232 2.01 38.72 -1.92
N ALA A 233 1.35 39.13 -3.02
CA ALA A 233 0.72 38.21 -3.96
C ALA A 233 1.73 37.25 -4.61
N LYS A 234 2.96 37.72 -4.87
CA LYS A 234 4.05 36.89 -5.40
C LYS A 234 4.60 35.92 -4.36
N GLU A 235 4.79 36.33 -3.11
CA GLU A 235 5.23 35.44 -2.01
C GLU A 235 4.30 34.23 -1.85
N PHE A 236 2.98 34.41 -2.03
CA PHE A 236 2.05 33.28 -2.03
C PHE A 236 2.31 32.28 -3.16
N ILE A 237 2.66 32.73 -4.36
CA ILE A 237 3.01 31.84 -5.48
C ILE A 237 4.32 31.11 -5.17
N ASP A 238 5.32 31.83 -4.69
CA ASP A 238 6.65 31.27 -4.43
C ASP A 238 6.61 30.24 -3.29
N ASP A 239 5.90 30.52 -2.20
CA ASP A 239 5.68 29.57 -1.09
C ASP A 239 4.87 28.34 -1.55
N PHE A 240 3.82 28.57 -2.35
CA PHE A 240 3.04 27.47 -2.93
C PHE A 240 3.92 26.57 -3.80
N LYS A 241 4.73 27.15 -4.69
CA LYS A 241 5.67 26.40 -5.51
C LYS A 241 6.69 25.65 -4.67
N LYS A 242 7.25 26.27 -3.64
CA LYS A 242 8.19 25.63 -2.73
C LYS A 242 7.56 24.39 -2.09
N ARG A 243 6.36 24.53 -1.52
CA ARG A 243 5.64 23.44 -0.87
C ARG A 243 5.37 22.25 -1.81
N TYR A 244 4.92 22.50 -3.04
CA TYR A 244 4.71 21.42 -4.02
C TYR A 244 6.03 20.92 -4.63
N GLY A 245 7.04 21.77 -4.72
CA GLY A 245 8.39 21.46 -5.17
C GLY A 245 9.18 20.60 -4.18
N GLU A 246 8.81 20.60 -2.91
CA GLU A 246 9.39 19.70 -1.90
C GLU A 246 8.76 18.30 -1.90
N GLY A 247 7.67 18.10 -2.65
CA GLY A 247 6.95 16.84 -2.79
C GLY A 247 7.75 15.70 -3.44
N ALA A 248 7.10 14.56 -3.65
CA ALA A 248 7.72 13.33 -4.14
C ALA A 248 8.42 13.49 -5.50
N TYR A 249 7.85 14.30 -6.41
CA TYR A 249 8.43 14.56 -7.73
C TYR A 249 9.55 15.60 -7.73
N LYS A 250 9.79 16.30 -6.62
CA LYS A 250 10.71 17.46 -6.53
C LYS A 250 10.49 18.52 -7.62
N ASN A 251 9.25 18.61 -8.10
CA ASN A 251 8.82 19.49 -9.18
C ASN A 251 7.37 19.88 -8.90
N TRP A 252 7.14 21.17 -8.65
CA TRP A 252 5.84 21.68 -8.23
C TRP A 252 4.73 21.38 -9.25
N LYS A 253 5.03 21.46 -10.55
CA LYS A 253 4.07 21.26 -11.62
C LYS A 253 3.69 19.78 -11.72
N LEU A 254 4.67 18.88 -11.77
CA LEU A 254 4.43 17.44 -11.80
C LEU A 254 3.68 16.98 -10.54
N GLN A 255 4.01 17.55 -9.38
CA GLN A 255 3.33 17.25 -8.11
C GLN A 255 1.86 17.69 -8.13
N LEU A 256 1.55 18.87 -8.70
CA LEU A 256 0.18 19.33 -8.88
C LEU A 256 -0.57 18.49 -9.91
N GLU A 257 0.04 18.15 -11.04
CA GLU A 257 -0.56 17.29 -12.07
C GLU A 257 -0.86 15.89 -11.54
N ALA A 258 -0.11 15.41 -10.55
CA ALA A 258 -0.37 14.15 -9.87
C ALA A 258 -1.47 14.25 -8.80
N LEU A 259 -1.83 15.45 -8.34
CA LEU A 259 -2.82 15.64 -7.27
C LEU A 259 -4.19 15.02 -7.61
N PRO A 260 -4.75 15.13 -8.82
CA PRO A 260 -6.02 14.47 -9.13
C PRO A 260 -5.99 12.95 -9.00
N ALA A 261 -4.81 12.32 -9.09
CA ALA A 261 -4.67 10.88 -8.90
C ALA A 261 -4.88 10.47 -7.44
N SER A 262 -4.55 11.32 -6.45
CA SER A 262 -4.85 11.05 -5.03
C SER A 262 -6.35 11.05 -4.73
N TYR A 263 -7.17 11.62 -5.63
CA TYR A 263 -8.62 11.54 -5.59
C TYR A 263 -9.18 10.29 -6.28
N GLY A 264 -8.31 9.43 -6.84
CA GLY A 264 -8.71 8.21 -7.53
C GLY A 264 -9.53 7.26 -6.65
N GLU A 265 -9.15 7.11 -5.38
CA GLU A 265 -9.92 6.35 -4.39
C GLU A 265 -11.33 6.92 -4.22
N TYR A 266 -11.47 8.24 -4.10
CA TYR A 266 -12.78 8.89 -3.96
C TYR A 266 -13.63 8.76 -5.23
N LYS A 267 -13.01 8.83 -6.41
CA LYS A 267 -13.67 8.56 -7.70
C LYS A 267 -14.21 7.12 -7.73
N ARG A 268 -13.43 6.13 -7.25
CA ARG A 268 -13.87 4.72 -7.12
C ARG A 268 -15.02 4.57 -6.12
N LYS A 269 -14.92 5.21 -4.95
CA LYS A 269 -16.00 5.21 -3.92
C LYS A 269 -17.31 5.80 -4.45
N GLN A 270 -17.26 6.87 -5.24
CA GLN A 270 -18.45 7.44 -5.89
C GLN A 270 -19.08 6.51 -6.95
N GLN A 271 -18.34 5.50 -7.40
CA GLN A 271 -18.84 4.48 -8.33
C GLN A 271 -19.34 3.22 -7.62
N PHE A 272 -19.24 3.13 -6.29
CA PHE A 272 -19.49 1.92 -5.51
C PHE A 272 -20.82 1.25 -5.84
N LYS A 273 -21.94 1.98 -5.80
CA LYS A 273 -23.27 1.41 -6.09
C LYS A 273 -23.39 0.82 -7.49
N PHE A 274 -22.73 1.42 -8.48
CA PHE A 274 -22.76 0.92 -9.85
C PHE A 274 -21.91 -0.35 -10.00
N ARG A 275 -20.74 -0.37 -9.35
CA ARG A 275 -19.85 -1.54 -9.30
C ARG A 275 -20.53 -2.69 -8.57
N LEU A 276 -21.20 -2.42 -7.44
CA LEU A 276 -21.97 -3.41 -6.69
C LEU A 276 -23.13 -3.98 -7.52
N ALA A 277 -23.93 -3.13 -8.19
CA ALA A 277 -25.01 -3.59 -9.06
C ALA A 277 -24.49 -4.48 -10.19
N LYS A 278 -23.36 -4.10 -10.81
CA LYS A 278 -22.71 -4.89 -11.87
C LYS A 278 -22.16 -6.22 -11.33
N ALA A 279 -21.57 -6.22 -10.14
CA ALA A 279 -21.04 -7.43 -9.50
C ALA A 279 -22.16 -8.41 -9.14
N LEU A 280 -23.25 -7.92 -8.56
CA LEU A 280 -24.45 -8.71 -8.29
C LEU A 280 -25.04 -9.30 -9.57
N TYR A 281 -25.13 -8.50 -10.65
CA TYR A 281 -25.58 -9.00 -11.94
C TYR A 281 -24.68 -10.14 -12.44
N LYS A 282 -23.35 -9.94 -12.49
CA LYS A 282 -22.41 -10.98 -12.90
C LYS A 282 -22.52 -12.23 -12.02
N PHE A 283 -22.55 -12.05 -10.71
CA PHE A 283 -22.75 -13.13 -9.75
C PHE A 283 -24.00 -13.94 -10.11
N PHE A 284 -25.16 -13.31 -10.23
CA PHE A 284 -26.42 -14.02 -10.53
C PHE A 284 -26.44 -14.70 -11.90
N THR A 285 -25.80 -14.12 -12.92
CA THR A 285 -25.89 -14.64 -14.29
C THR A 285 -24.81 -15.68 -14.59
N GLU A 286 -23.58 -15.49 -14.11
CA GLU A 286 -22.46 -16.38 -14.38
C GLU A 286 -22.55 -17.65 -13.52
N THR A 287 -23.11 -17.56 -12.31
CA THR A 287 -23.44 -18.73 -11.47
C THR A 287 -24.75 -19.41 -11.86
N GLN A 288 -25.46 -18.91 -12.89
CA GLN A 288 -26.73 -19.46 -13.39
C GLN A 288 -27.89 -19.45 -12.39
N LEU A 289 -27.82 -18.64 -11.33
CA LEU A 289 -28.93 -18.36 -10.41
C LEU A 289 -30.12 -17.73 -11.15
N PHE A 290 -29.83 -16.91 -12.15
CA PHE A 290 -30.81 -16.40 -13.11
C PHE A 290 -30.38 -16.80 -14.52
N LYS A 291 -31.24 -17.57 -15.19
CA LYS A 291 -31.03 -17.93 -16.60
C LYS A 291 -31.40 -16.75 -17.48
N LEU A 292 -30.45 -16.28 -18.28
CA LEU A 292 -30.67 -15.19 -19.23
C LEU A 292 -31.24 -15.73 -20.55
N ASP A 293 -32.20 -15.00 -21.10
CA ASP A 293 -32.63 -15.13 -22.49
C ASP A 293 -31.88 -14.09 -23.33
N SER A 294 -31.37 -14.51 -24.50
CA SER A 294 -30.66 -13.63 -25.44
C SER A 294 -31.49 -12.43 -25.89
N LYS A 295 -32.82 -12.53 -25.87
CA LYS A 295 -33.74 -11.42 -26.18
C LYS A 295 -33.96 -10.46 -25.02
N THR A 296 -33.75 -10.90 -23.78
CA THR A 296 -33.96 -10.08 -22.57
C THR A 296 -32.77 -10.20 -21.62
N PRO A 297 -31.61 -9.61 -21.96
CA PRO A 297 -30.39 -9.73 -21.16
C PRO A 297 -30.51 -9.05 -19.77
N TYR A 298 -31.53 -8.22 -19.53
CA TYR A 298 -31.74 -7.54 -18.24
C TYR A 298 -33.19 -7.71 -17.74
N PRO A 299 -33.59 -8.93 -17.32
CA PRO A 299 -34.96 -9.23 -16.87
C PRO A 299 -35.39 -8.35 -15.69
N ASN A 300 -36.66 -7.93 -15.66
CA ASN A 300 -37.20 -7.11 -14.55
C ASN A 300 -37.01 -7.79 -13.18
N LYS A 301 -37.32 -9.09 -13.09
CA LYS A 301 -37.17 -9.90 -11.86
C LYS A 301 -35.74 -9.85 -11.31
N LEU A 302 -34.73 -9.95 -12.19
CA LEU A 302 -33.31 -9.85 -11.77
C LEU A 302 -32.96 -8.43 -11.30
N MET A 303 -33.40 -7.40 -12.03
CA MET A 303 -33.11 -6.00 -11.66
C MET A 303 -33.79 -5.61 -10.34
N GLU A 304 -34.98 -6.15 -10.07
CA GLU A 304 -35.69 -5.99 -8.82
C GLU A 304 -34.94 -6.63 -7.66
N CYS A 305 -34.52 -7.89 -7.81
CA CYS A 305 -33.69 -8.58 -6.81
C CYS A 305 -32.41 -7.80 -6.46
N ILE A 306 -31.66 -7.37 -7.48
CA ILE A 306 -30.45 -6.55 -7.30
C ILE A 306 -30.78 -5.24 -6.58
N GLY A 307 -31.87 -4.56 -6.96
CA GLY A 307 -32.33 -3.35 -6.32
C GLY A 307 -32.61 -3.53 -4.83
N LYS A 308 -33.33 -4.60 -4.46
CA LYS A 308 -33.63 -4.92 -3.06
C LYS A 308 -32.38 -5.22 -2.24
N ILE A 309 -31.45 -6.02 -2.76
CA ILE A 309 -30.18 -6.31 -2.08
C ILE A 309 -29.38 -5.02 -1.83
N ILE A 310 -29.35 -4.11 -2.81
CA ILE A 310 -28.69 -2.80 -2.69
C ILE A 310 -29.37 -1.92 -1.64
N GLU A 311 -30.71 -1.87 -1.62
CA GLU A 311 -31.48 -1.12 -0.62
C GLU A 311 -31.25 -1.67 0.80
N PHE A 312 -31.24 -2.99 0.97
CA PHE A 312 -30.86 -3.62 2.24
C PHE A 312 -29.41 -3.29 2.63
N GLY A 313 -28.53 -3.02 1.66
CA GLY A 313 -27.19 -2.48 1.86
C GLY A 313 -27.11 -0.99 2.25
N LEU A 314 -28.26 -0.35 2.55
CA LEU A 314 -28.41 1.07 2.91
C LEU A 314 -28.13 2.06 1.77
N ILE A 315 -28.03 1.58 0.54
CA ILE A 315 -27.78 2.43 -0.62
C ILE A 315 -29.12 2.82 -1.24
N PRO A 316 -29.47 4.12 -1.29
CA PRO A 316 -30.71 4.55 -1.89
C PRO A 316 -30.67 4.36 -3.42
N VAL A 317 -31.62 3.59 -3.95
CA VAL A 317 -31.81 3.46 -5.41
C VAL A 317 -32.50 4.70 -5.96
N LYS A 318 -33.45 5.27 -5.21
CA LYS A 318 -34.05 6.59 -5.43
C LYS A 318 -34.85 7.04 -4.20
N ASP A 319 -35.55 8.18 -4.33
CA ASP A 319 -36.49 8.69 -3.34
C ASP A 319 -37.56 7.65 -2.98
N PHE A 320 -37.93 7.58 -1.70
CA PHE A 320 -38.77 6.54 -1.12
C PHE A 320 -40.17 6.41 -1.77
N HIS A 321 -40.65 7.46 -2.44
CA HIS A 321 -41.99 7.54 -3.03
C HIS A 321 -42.09 7.07 -4.49
N GLU A 322 -40.99 6.64 -5.11
CA GLU A 322 -41.02 6.22 -6.51
C GLU A 322 -41.42 4.75 -6.71
N SER A 323 -42.18 4.48 -7.78
CA SER A 323 -42.61 3.12 -8.12
C SER A 323 -41.44 2.18 -8.42
N ASP A 324 -41.62 0.88 -8.15
CA ASP A 324 -40.62 -0.16 -8.41
C ASP A 324 -40.18 -0.22 -9.88
N SER A 325 -41.08 0.14 -10.82
CA SER A 325 -40.77 0.22 -12.25
C SER A 325 -39.64 1.22 -12.58
N VAL A 326 -39.54 2.29 -11.80
CA VAL A 326 -38.51 3.33 -11.96
C VAL A 326 -37.20 2.87 -11.32
N LYS A 327 -37.26 2.24 -10.14
CA LYS A 327 -36.09 1.63 -9.48
C LYS A 327 -35.43 0.58 -10.37
N ILE A 328 -36.22 -0.31 -10.96
CA ILE A 328 -35.75 -1.32 -11.95
C ILE A 328 -35.02 -0.65 -13.12
N ARG A 329 -35.53 0.49 -13.62
CA ARG A 329 -34.90 1.23 -14.72
C ARG A 329 -33.53 1.80 -14.31
N HIS A 330 -33.41 2.32 -13.09
CA HIS A 330 -32.13 2.82 -12.57
C HIS A 330 -31.11 1.70 -12.43
N ILE A 331 -31.47 0.60 -11.77
CA ILE A 331 -30.58 -0.56 -11.63
C ILE A 331 -30.13 -1.06 -13.00
N ARG A 332 -31.05 -1.18 -13.96
CA ARG A 332 -30.71 -1.57 -15.33
C ARG A 332 -29.69 -0.63 -15.96
N ASN A 333 -29.84 0.68 -15.78
CA ASN A 333 -28.89 1.66 -16.30
C ASN A 333 -27.53 1.55 -15.59
N TRP A 334 -27.53 1.31 -14.28
CA TRP A 334 -26.31 1.11 -13.49
C TRP A 334 -25.50 -0.08 -14.01
N VAL A 335 -26.18 -1.22 -14.24
CA VAL A 335 -25.57 -2.45 -14.77
C VAL A 335 -25.10 -2.30 -16.23
N LYS A 336 -25.85 -1.58 -17.07
CA LYS A 336 -25.51 -1.40 -18.49
C LYS A 336 -24.31 -0.49 -18.72
N LEU A 337 -24.23 0.60 -17.97
CA LEU A 337 -23.26 1.68 -18.24
C LEU A 337 -21.92 1.50 -17.51
N HIS A 338 -21.82 0.54 -16.60
CA HIS A 338 -20.61 0.34 -15.81
C HIS A 338 -19.94 -1.00 -16.09
N GLU A 339 -18.63 -0.93 -16.21
CA GLU A 339 -17.74 -2.07 -16.25
C GLU A 339 -16.90 -2.09 -14.97
N ILE A 340 -16.67 -3.29 -14.44
CA ILE A 340 -15.74 -3.48 -13.33
C ILE A 340 -14.39 -3.74 -13.96
N ASN A 341 -13.54 -2.71 -13.97
CA ASN A 341 -12.16 -2.85 -14.38
C ASN A 341 -11.40 -3.53 -13.25
N PRO A 342 -10.75 -4.68 -13.50
CA PRO A 342 -9.92 -5.32 -12.49
C PRO A 342 -8.76 -4.38 -12.13
N THR A 343 -8.43 -4.32 -10.84
CA THR A 343 -7.26 -3.57 -10.40
C THR A 343 -6.03 -4.24 -11.02
N LEU A 344 -5.15 -3.41 -11.61
CA LEU A 344 -3.91 -3.91 -12.20
C LEU A 344 -3.11 -4.62 -11.10
N THR A 345 -2.92 -5.92 -11.28
CA THR A 345 -2.09 -6.75 -10.39
C THR A 345 -0.81 -7.14 -11.12
N TYR A 346 -0.96 -7.51 -12.39
CA TYR A 346 0.12 -7.85 -13.29
C TYR A 346 -0.16 -7.34 -14.70
N GLU A 347 0.89 -7.00 -15.44
CA GLU A 347 0.82 -6.65 -16.86
C GLU A 347 1.98 -7.28 -17.62
N LYS A 348 1.74 -7.78 -18.83
CA LYS A 348 2.82 -8.20 -19.72
C LYS A 348 3.48 -6.97 -20.34
N ILE A 349 4.75 -6.74 -20.02
CA ILE A 349 5.54 -5.63 -20.55
C ILE A 349 6.73 -6.21 -21.31
N GLU A 350 6.65 -6.17 -22.64
CA GLU A 350 7.69 -6.70 -23.52
C GLU A 350 8.90 -5.75 -23.56
N LEU A 351 10.07 -6.32 -23.26
CA LEU A 351 11.34 -5.62 -23.10
C LEU A 351 12.37 -6.12 -24.12
N ASP A 352 13.15 -5.20 -24.71
CA ASP A 352 14.39 -5.56 -25.39
C ASP A 352 15.51 -5.82 -24.38
N ARG A 353 15.66 -7.08 -23.94
CA ARG A 353 16.67 -7.48 -22.96
C ARG A 353 18.10 -7.27 -23.44
N ASN A 354 18.35 -7.28 -24.76
CA ASN A 354 19.69 -7.06 -25.31
C ASN A 354 20.22 -5.68 -24.96
N LYS A 355 19.33 -4.70 -24.79
CA LYS A 355 19.71 -3.37 -24.30
C LYS A 355 20.26 -3.43 -22.88
N LEU A 356 19.64 -4.21 -21.99
CA LEU A 356 20.06 -4.33 -20.58
C LEU A 356 21.28 -5.22 -20.40
N TYR A 357 21.43 -6.31 -21.18
CA TYR A 357 22.60 -7.20 -21.10
C TYR A 357 23.94 -6.52 -21.42
N LYS A 358 23.93 -5.32 -22.03
CA LYS A 358 25.14 -4.51 -22.23
C LYS A 358 25.70 -3.95 -20.93
N TYR A 359 24.86 -3.82 -19.90
CA TYR A 359 25.18 -3.09 -18.68
C TYR A 359 25.07 -3.97 -17.43
N PHE A 360 24.16 -4.94 -17.42
CA PHE A 360 23.81 -5.75 -16.27
C PHE A 360 24.07 -7.23 -16.53
N ASP A 361 24.39 -7.97 -15.46
CA ASP A 361 24.55 -9.42 -15.50
C ASP A 361 23.27 -10.12 -15.96
N ARG A 362 23.41 -11.20 -16.74
CA ARG A 362 22.28 -11.92 -17.32
C ARG A 362 21.39 -12.54 -16.24
N GLU A 363 22.00 -13.11 -15.21
CA GLU A 363 21.31 -13.72 -14.08
C GLU A 363 20.39 -12.73 -13.37
N PHE A 364 20.84 -11.47 -13.25
CA PHE A 364 20.04 -10.38 -12.68
C PHE A 364 18.88 -9.99 -13.61
N ILE A 365 19.13 -9.79 -14.90
CA ILE A 365 18.08 -9.40 -15.87
C ILE A 365 17.05 -10.52 -16.07
N ASP A 366 17.48 -11.77 -16.08
CA ASP A 366 16.62 -12.94 -16.29
C ASP A 366 15.98 -13.46 -15.00
N SER A 367 16.16 -12.77 -13.87
CA SER A 367 15.53 -13.11 -12.60
C SER A 367 14.00 -13.02 -12.62
N VAL A 368 13.43 -12.24 -13.55
CA VAL A 368 11.99 -12.01 -13.70
C VAL A 368 11.55 -12.16 -15.15
N ASP A 369 10.35 -12.68 -15.37
CA ASP A 369 9.72 -12.80 -16.68
C ASP A 369 9.08 -11.48 -17.15
N ASP A 370 8.44 -11.46 -18.32
CA ASP A 370 7.84 -10.23 -18.86
C ASP A 370 6.53 -9.83 -18.14
N VAL A 371 6.02 -10.63 -17.20
CA VAL A 371 4.81 -10.34 -16.44
C VAL A 371 5.16 -9.54 -15.18
N LYS A 372 4.91 -8.24 -15.23
CA LYS A 372 5.33 -7.29 -14.19
C LYS A 372 4.22 -7.04 -13.20
N ARG A 373 4.55 -7.10 -11.91
CA ARG A 373 3.65 -6.71 -10.83
C ARG A 373 3.37 -5.21 -10.85
N ALA A 374 2.18 -4.81 -10.42
CA ALA A 374 1.72 -3.43 -10.40
C ALA A 374 2.62 -2.47 -9.59
N ASP A 375 3.27 -2.93 -8.52
CA ASP A 375 4.20 -2.11 -7.74
C ASP A 375 5.47 -1.75 -8.54
N ALA A 376 6.04 -2.70 -9.28
CA ALA A 376 7.21 -2.44 -10.13
C ALA A 376 6.83 -1.47 -11.26
N ILE A 377 5.62 -1.63 -11.82
CA ILE A 377 5.06 -0.73 -12.83
C ILE A 377 4.93 0.69 -12.27
N SER A 378 4.24 0.85 -11.14
CA SER A 378 4.02 2.15 -10.49
C SER A 378 5.34 2.84 -10.11
N ASN A 379 6.28 2.09 -9.55
CA ASN A 379 7.58 2.62 -9.15
C ASN A 379 8.43 3.04 -10.35
N GLY A 380 8.42 2.26 -11.44
CA GLY A 380 9.10 2.63 -12.67
C GLY A 380 8.52 3.89 -13.31
N PHE A 381 7.19 4.00 -13.38
CA PHE A 381 6.52 5.23 -13.86
C PHE A 381 6.87 6.45 -13.00
N PHE A 382 6.88 6.30 -11.68
CA PHE A 382 7.26 7.37 -10.78
C PHE A 382 8.69 7.85 -11.03
N LEU A 383 9.67 6.94 -11.10
CA LEU A 383 11.08 7.27 -11.34
C LEU A 383 11.27 7.96 -12.69
N CYS A 384 10.74 7.36 -13.76
CA CYS A 384 10.86 7.90 -15.10
C CYS A 384 10.21 9.29 -15.23
N LYS A 385 9.05 9.51 -14.61
CA LYS A 385 8.39 10.82 -14.63
C LYS A 385 9.16 11.86 -13.81
N ARG A 386 9.70 11.47 -12.64
CA ARG A 386 10.45 12.37 -11.75
C ARG A 386 11.76 12.84 -12.36
N PHE A 387 12.48 11.96 -13.06
CA PHE A 387 13.82 12.22 -13.57
C PHE A 387 13.89 12.38 -15.10
N ASP A 388 12.74 12.63 -15.74
CA ASP A 388 12.60 12.83 -17.18
C ASP A 388 13.20 11.70 -18.03
N ALA A 389 12.94 10.47 -17.62
CA ALA A 389 13.43 9.24 -18.25
C ALA A 389 12.28 8.36 -18.81
N MET A 390 11.16 8.97 -19.19
CA MET A 390 9.99 8.27 -19.77
C MET A 390 10.30 7.38 -20.99
N PRO A 391 11.24 7.71 -21.88
CA PRO A 391 11.62 6.80 -22.96
C PRO A 391 12.17 5.45 -22.50
N LEU A 392 12.66 5.36 -21.25
CA LEU A 392 13.24 4.14 -20.65
C LEU A 392 12.25 3.38 -19.76
N ILE A 393 10.96 3.69 -19.84
CA ILE A 393 9.97 3.20 -18.87
C ILE A 393 9.91 1.66 -18.79
N ARG A 394 10.02 0.96 -19.92
CA ARG A 394 9.92 -0.50 -19.93
C ARG A 394 11.13 -1.15 -19.24
N GLU A 395 12.31 -0.66 -19.55
CA GLU A 395 13.58 -1.06 -18.96
C GLU A 395 13.59 -0.79 -17.46
N VAL A 396 13.19 0.41 -17.03
CA VAL A 396 13.17 0.79 -15.63
C VAL A 396 12.16 -0.06 -14.85
N ILE A 397 10.96 -0.32 -15.39
CA ILE A 397 10.00 -1.24 -14.76
C ILE A 397 10.61 -2.63 -14.58
N HIS A 398 11.32 -3.14 -15.60
CA HIS A 398 11.99 -4.43 -15.51
C HIS A 398 13.09 -4.43 -14.44
N LEU A 399 13.94 -3.40 -14.40
CA LEU A 399 14.99 -3.25 -13.39
C LEU A 399 14.41 -3.16 -11.98
N MET A 400 13.28 -2.46 -11.78
CA MET A 400 12.58 -2.43 -10.48
C MET A 400 12.07 -3.82 -10.06
N ALA A 401 11.55 -4.61 -11.01
CA ALA A 401 11.16 -5.99 -10.75
C ALA A 401 12.38 -6.87 -10.40
N CYS A 402 13.48 -6.77 -11.16
CA CYS A 402 14.73 -7.48 -10.87
C CYS A 402 15.28 -7.11 -9.49
N LEU A 403 15.36 -5.81 -9.15
CA LEU A 403 15.88 -5.35 -7.86
C LEU A 403 15.09 -5.95 -6.70
N ARG A 404 13.76 -5.97 -6.79
CA ARG A 404 12.89 -6.54 -5.78
C ARG A 404 13.03 -8.06 -5.66
N ASP A 405 13.09 -8.76 -6.79
CA ASP A 405 13.28 -10.21 -6.83
C ASP A 405 14.65 -10.60 -6.24
N TRP A 406 15.70 -9.89 -6.64
CA TRP A 406 17.05 -10.09 -6.15
C TRP A 406 17.18 -9.82 -4.64
N HIS A 407 16.51 -8.77 -4.14
CA HIS A 407 16.46 -8.48 -2.71
C HIS A 407 15.90 -9.67 -1.92
N TRP A 408 14.83 -10.27 -2.43
CA TRP A 408 14.23 -11.46 -1.83
C TRP A 408 15.17 -12.67 -1.93
N ARG A 409 15.80 -12.92 -3.08
CA ARG A 409 16.69 -14.08 -3.30
C ARG A 409 17.90 -14.09 -2.39
N ILE A 410 18.52 -12.93 -2.20
CA ILE A 410 19.67 -12.77 -1.33
C ILE A 410 19.24 -12.89 0.14
N GLY A 411 18.21 -12.14 0.54
CA GLY A 411 17.74 -12.05 1.92
C GLY A 411 18.74 -11.40 2.87
N SER A 412 18.39 -11.26 4.15
CA SER A 412 19.29 -10.65 5.15
C SER A 412 20.30 -11.65 5.69
N GLN A 413 21.57 -11.55 5.30
CA GLN A 413 22.58 -12.56 5.58
C GLN A 413 23.09 -12.58 7.03
N LEU A 414 23.05 -11.48 7.79
CA LEU A 414 23.51 -11.47 9.20
C LEU A 414 22.35 -11.47 10.19
N GLU A 415 21.27 -10.74 9.91
CA GLU A 415 20.06 -10.75 10.74
C GLU A 415 19.34 -12.09 10.64
N ASN A 416 19.22 -12.64 9.42
CA ASN A 416 18.76 -14.00 9.21
C ASN A 416 19.96 -14.94 9.00
N LYS A 417 19.70 -16.23 8.81
CA LYS A 417 20.71 -17.13 8.26
C LYS A 417 20.78 -16.93 6.74
N PRO A 418 21.95 -17.09 6.10
CA PRO A 418 22.06 -17.03 4.65
C PRO A 418 21.09 -18.01 4.01
N ARG A 419 20.55 -17.64 2.84
CA ARG A 419 19.69 -18.53 2.07
C ARG A 419 20.53 -19.56 1.33
N GLY A 420 20.11 -20.82 1.36
CA GLY A 420 20.78 -21.92 0.67
C GLY A 420 21.31 -23.01 1.61
N ASP A 421 22.07 -23.95 1.03
CA ASP A 421 22.70 -25.03 1.78
C ASP A 421 23.90 -24.48 2.55
N ASN A 422 23.80 -24.40 3.88
CA ASN A 422 24.77 -23.74 4.78
C ASN A 422 26.08 -24.53 4.97
N GLN A 423 26.40 -25.46 4.06
CA GLN A 423 27.54 -26.38 4.22
C GLN A 423 28.90 -25.70 3.99
N ASN A 424 28.92 -24.53 3.33
CA ASN A 424 30.15 -23.83 2.93
C ASN A 424 30.17 -22.38 3.42
N LEU A 425 30.00 -22.13 4.72
CA LEU A 425 30.21 -20.79 5.30
C LEU A 425 31.69 -20.58 5.67
N PRO A 426 32.23 -19.36 5.53
CA PRO A 426 33.56 -19.04 6.05
C PRO A 426 33.64 -19.36 7.54
N ALA A 427 34.78 -19.88 8.01
CA ALA A 427 34.97 -20.21 9.44
C ALA A 427 34.74 -19.00 10.36
N GLU A 428 35.00 -17.81 9.86
CA GLU A 428 34.87 -16.53 10.57
C GLU A 428 33.42 -16.00 10.61
N TYR A 429 32.47 -16.58 9.86
CA TYR A 429 31.11 -16.05 9.75
C TYR A 429 30.33 -16.04 11.07
N GLU A 430 30.26 -17.17 11.78
CA GLU A 430 29.53 -17.23 13.06
C GLU A 430 30.18 -16.32 14.13
N PRO A 431 31.53 -16.30 14.30
CA PRO A 431 32.20 -15.32 15.15
C PRO A 431 31.88 -13.86 14.78
N PHE A 432 31.95 -13.52 13.49
CA PHE A 432 31.67 -12.16 13.01
C PHE A 432 30.21 -11.76 13.25
N LYS A 433 29.26 -12.64 12.94
CA LYS A 433 27.84 -12.46 13.22
C LYS A 433 27.58 -12.25 14.71
N LEU A 434 28.18 -13.07 15.57
CA LEU A 434 28.06 -12.95 17.02
C LEU A 434 28.60 -11.60 17.52
N LEU A 435 29.74 -11.15 16.98
CA LEU A 435 30.33 -9.84 17.32
C LEU A 435 29.35 -8.70 17.02
N ILE A 436 28.87 -8.62 15.77
CA ILE A 436 27.93 -7.57 15.33
C ILE A 436 26.63 -7.63 16.13
N GLN A 437 26.04 -8.80 16.30
CA GLN A 437 24.79 -8.95 17.05
C GLN A 437 24.95 -8.63 18.54
N SER A 438 26.10 -8.91 19.13
CA SER A 438 26.37 -8.60 20.53
C SER A 438 26.56 -7.10 20.74
N MET A 439 27.25 -6.42 19.82
CA MET A 439 27.41 -4.97 19.85
C MET A 439 26.07 -4.25 19.67
N LYS A 440 25.22 -4.69 18.74
CA LYS A 440 23.84 -4.16 18.60
C LYS A 440 23.01 -4.31 19.88
N LYS A 441 23.25 -5.36 20.67
CA LYS A 441 22.58 -5.60 21.97
C LYS A 441 23.24 -4.84 23.13
N GLY A 442 24.21 -3.97 22.86
CA GLY A 442 24.92 -3.20 23.88
C GLY A 442 25.79 -4.04 24.79
N LYS A 443 26.19 -5.26 24.38
CA LYS A 443 27.10 -6.09 25.18
C LYS A 443 28.51 -5.52 25.08
N PRO A 444 29.15 -5.15 26.21
CA PRO A 444 30.48 -4.57 26.18
C PRO A 444 31.53 -5.60 25.78
N LEU A 445 32.51 -5.17 24.97
CA LEU A 445 33.73 -5.95 24.74
C LEU A 445 34.54 -6.03 26.04
N ALA A 446 34.95 -7.25 26.41
CA ALA A 446 35.78 -7.48 27.59
C ALA A 446 37.28 -7.57 27.26
N LYS A 447 37.60 -8.06 26.06
CA LYS A 447 38.96 -8.28 25.56
C LYS A 447 38.96 -8.16 24.04
N PHE A 448 40.00 -7.56 23.48
CA PHE A 448 40.29 -7.58 22.04
C PHE A 448 41.76 -7.96 21.83
N SER A 449 42.00 -8.99 21.03
CA SER A 449 43.32 -9.51 20.69
C SER A 449 43.60 -9.23 19.21
N PHE A 450 44.80 -8.76 18.87
CA PHE A 450 45.20 -8.52 17.48
C PHE A 450 46.72 -8.66 17.30
N GLN A 451 47.15 -8.94 16.07
CA GLN A 451 48.54 -8.86 15.64
C GLN A 451 48.68 -7.71 14.65
N LEU A 452 49.82 -7.02 14.68
CA LEU A 452 50.12 -6.00 13.69
C LEU A 452 50.81 -6.65 12.50
N GLU A 453 50.47 -6.20 11.29
CA GLU A 453 51.10 -6.74 10.08
C GLU A 453 52.62 -6.45 10.11
N GLY A 454 53.42 -7.50 9.91
CA GLY A 454 54.88 -7.44 10.08
C GLY A 454 55.39 -7.60 11.51
N ASP A 455 54.51 -7.85 12.49
CA ASP A 455 54.85 -8.14 13.88
C ASP A 455 54.27 -9.50 14.31
N GLU A 456 55.13 -10.41 14.78
CA GLU A 456 54.70 -11.73 15.26
C GLU A 456 54.05 -11.68 16.66
N LYS A 457 54.15 -10.54 17.36
CA LYS A 457 53.61 -10.38 18.70
C LYS A 457 52.10 -10.14 18.66
N GLU A 458 51.37 -10.91 19.47
CA GLU A 458 49.96 -10.64 19.77
C GLU A 458 49.84 -9.55 20.84
N TYR A 459 49.05 -8.52 20.54
CA TYR A 459 48.68 -7.45 21.45
C TYR A 459 47.28 -7.70 21.99
N GLN A 460 47.05 -7.29 23.24
CA GLN A 460 45.77 -7.45 23.90
C GLN A 460 45.32 -6.13 24.53
N LEU A 461 44.08 -5.74 24.25
CA LEU A 461 43.39 -4.62 24.89
C LEU A 461 42.37 -5.15 25.89
N THR A 462 42.50 -4.71 27.14
CA THR A 462 41.54 -4.96 28.24
C THR A 462 41.01 -3.67 28.86
N ASP A 463 41.60 -2.52 28.50
CA ASP A 463 41.21 -1.23 29.04
C ASP A 463 39.88 -0.76 28.47
N ARG A 464 39.06 -0.14 29.34
CA ARG A 464 37.69 0.27 29.00
C ARG A 464 37.62 1.26 27.84
N LEU A 465 38.52 2.23 27.79
CA LEU A 465 38.46 3.33 26.81
C LEU A 465 38.76 2.86 25.37
N PRO A 466 39.87 2.14 25.08
CA PRO A 466 40.10 1.57 23.75
C PRO A 466 38.98 0.63 23.29
N LEU A 467 38.51 -0.25 24.18
CA LEU A 467 37.42 -1.18 23.88
C LEU A 467 36.10 -0.44 23.57
N HIS A 468 35.82 0.67 24.27
CA HIS A 468 34.66 1.51 23.97
C HIS A 468 34.76 2.16 22.59
N PHE A 469 35.92 2.68 22.20
CA PHE A 469 36.12 3.26 20.87
C PHE A 469 35.96 2.23 19.75
N ILE A 470 36.55 1.03 19.90
CA ILE A 470 36.40 -0.07 18.95
C ILE A 470 34.92 -0.45 18.80
N GLN A 471 34.22 -0.61 19.93
CA GLN A 471 32.80 -0.93 19.92
C GLN A 471 31.98 0.14 19.21
N ARG A 472 32.19 1.43 19.53
CA ARG A 472 31.49 2.53 18.87
C ARG A 472 31.78 2.62 17.38
N ALA A 473 33.03 2.37 16.96
CA ALA A 473 33.40 2.39 15.55
C ALA A 473 32.69 1.27 14.77
N ILE A 474 32.63 0.05 15.32
CA ILE A 474 31.95 -1.08 14.68
C ILE A 474 30.43 -0.85 14.66
N GLU A 475 29.84 -0.39 15.76
CA GLU A 475 28.41 -0.04 15.84
C GLU A 475 28.02 1.02 14.80
N GLN A 476 28.80 2.11 14.73
CA GLN A 476 28.57 3.19 13.77
C GLN A 476 28.71 2.69 12.33
N HIS A 477 29.80 1.97 12.02
CA HIS A 477 30.05 1.49 10.68
C HIS A 477 28.98 0.49 10.21
N TYR A 478 28.56 -0.45 11.06
CA TYR A 478 27.47 -1.36 10.72
C TYR A 478 26.13 -0.63 10.58
N THR A 479 25.87 0.42 11.36
CA THR A 479 24.64 1.22 11.24
C THR A 479 24.62 1.99 9.92
N ASP A 480 25.75 2.61 9.55
CA ASP A 480 25.86 3.42 8.33
C ASP A 480 25.81 2.58 7.06
N PHE A 481 26.35 1.35 7.10
CA PHE A 481 26.45 0.45 5.94
C PHE A 481 25.66 -0.85 6.11
N LYS A 482 24.60 -0.83 6.93
CA LYS A 482 23.79 -2.02 7.25
C LYS A 482 23.39 -2.79 5.99
N GLU A 483 23.01 -2.08 4.94
CA GLU A 483 22.56 -2.67 3.69
C GLU A 483 23.66 -3.55 3.06
N ASP A 484 24.92 -3.14 3.09
CA ASP A 484 26.06 -3.92 2.56
C ASP A 484 26.25 -5.22 3.33
N TYR A 485 26.11 -5.16 4.66
CA TYR A 485 26.27 -6.30 5.54
C TYR A 485 25.11 -7.30 5.46
N GLU A 486 23.89 -6.80 5.26
CA GLU A 486 22.70 -7.65 5.19
C GLU A 486 22.44 -8.20 3.80
N THR A 487 22.83 -7.50 2.74
CA THR A 487 22.56 -7.95 1.37
C THR A 487 23.63 -8.98 0.98
N ASP A 488 24.86 -8.58 0.70
CA ASP A 488 25.78 -9.46 -0.04
C ASP A 488 27.17 -9.52 0.60
N ILE A 489 27.23 -9.76 1.91
CA ILE A 489 28.52 -9.89 2.62
C ILE A 489 29.20 -11.23 2.32
N LEU A 490 28.43 -12.30 2.12
CA LEU A 490 28.91 -13.63 1.74
C LEU A 490 28.83 -13.80 0.23
N GLN A 491 29.95 -14.19 -0.37
CA GLN A 491 30.00 -14.51 -1.78
C GLN A 491 29.11 -15.73 -2.06
N SER A 492 28.10 -15.50 -2.90
CA SER A 492 27.07 -16.49 -3.21
C SER A 492 26.84 -16.57 -4.72
N GLU A 493 26.71 -17.79 -5.22
CA GLU A 493 26.31 -18.04 -6.59
C GLU A 493 24.80 -18.26 -6.64
N ILE A 494 24.08 -17.37 -7.33
CA ILE A 494 22.63 -17.44 -7.54
C ILE A 494 22.37 -17.88 -8.98
N LYS A 495 21.73 -19.03 -9.17
CA LYS A 495 21.35 -19.53 -10.50
C LYS A 495 19.85 -19.69 -10.61
N ASN A 496 19.31 -19.23 -11.74
CA ASN A 496 17.94 -19.56 -12.14
C ASN A 496 17.85 -21.06 -12.44
N VAL A 497 16.81 -21.73 -11.94
CA VAL A 497 16.52 -23.14 -12.27
C VAL A 497 15.36 -23.18 -13.26
N ASP A 498 15.22 -24.26 -14.03
CA ASP A 498 14.22 -24.39 -15.10
C ASP A 498 12.76 -24.20 -14.65
N GLN A 499 12.47 -24.28 -13.35
CA GLN A 499 11.15 -23.96 -12.80
C GLN A 499 10.99 -22.45 -12.59
N SER A 500 9.93 -21.88 -13.16
CA SER A 500 9.58 -20.46 -12.99
C SER A 500 9.51 -20.08 -11.50
N GLY A 501 10.20 -19.00 -11.13
CA GLY A 501 10.29 -18.50 -9.76
C GLY A 501 11.20 -19.31 -8.82
N SER A 502 11.88 -20.34 -9.32
CA SER A 502 12.83 -21.14 -8.54
C SER A 502 14.28 -20.74 -8.81
N PHE A 503 15.08 -20.69 -7.76
CA PHE A 503 16.51 -20.38 -7.83
C PHE A 503 17.29 -21.30 -6.90
N SER A 504 18.56 -21.54 -7.21
CA SER A 504 19.53 -22.07 -6.25
C SER A 504 20.44 -20.95 -5.77
N CYS A 505 20.80 -21.02 -4.49
CA CYS A 505 21.78 -20.14 -3.87
C CYS A 505 22.80 -21.01 -3.14
N THR A 506 24.07 -20.83 -3.45
CA THR A 506 25.18 -21.59 -2.86
C THR A 506 26.29 -20.64 -2.48
N THR A 507 26.72 -20.67 -1.22
CA THR A 507 27.84 -19.86 -0.75
C THR A 507 29.17 -20.45 -1.22
N THR A 508 30.13 -19.60 -1.59
CA THR A 508 31.46 -20.06 -2.05
C THR A 508 32.44 -20.30 -0.89
N GLY A 509 32.03 -20.02 0.36
CA GLY A 509 32.89 -20.08 1.54
C GLY A 509 33.75 -18.85 1.76
N LYS A 510 33.48 -17.73 1.07
CA LYS A 510 34.23 -16.48 1.18
C LYS A 510 33.34 -15.28 1.51
N PHE A 511 33.93 -14.25 2.12
CA PHE A 511 33.32 -12.93 2.20
C PHE A 511 33.61 -12.13 0.92
N ASN A 512 32.67 -11.29 0.52
CA ASN A 512 32.89 -10.27 -0.50
C ASN A 512 33.63 -9.07 0.10
N LEU A 513 34.72 -8.66 -0.54
CA LEU A 513 35.34 -7.36 -0.28
C LEU A 513 34.35 -6.23 -0.65
N PRO A 514 34.45 -5.04 -0.06
CA PRO A 514 33.49 -3.96 -0.29
C PRO A 514 33.16 -3.71 -1.76
N GLU A 515 34.16 -3.63 -2.62
CA GLU A 515 34.09 -3.42 -4.08
C GLU A 515 33.46 -4.59 -4.85
N GLU A 516 33.59 -5.81 -4.33
CA GLU A 516 33.04 -7.02 -4.95
C GLU A 516 31.55 -7.22 -4.67
N ARG A 517 30.98 -6.46 -3.73
CA ARG A 517 29.58 -6.62 -3.29
C ARG A 517 28.58 -6.22 -4.37
N PHE A 518 27.34 -6.68 -4.20
CA PHE A 518 26.20 -6.33 -5.02
C PHE A 518 26.05 -4.82 -5.28
N PHE A 519 26.13 -3.96 -4.25
CA PHE A 519 25.82 -2.53 -4.41
C PHE A 519 26.80 -1.79 -5.33
N PRO A 520 28.13 -1.86 -5.18
CA PRO A 520 29.05 -1.25 -6.13
C PRO A 520 28.82 -1.70 -7.57
N ARG A 521 28.61 -3.01 -7.78
CA ARG A 521 28.35 -3.58 -9.12
C ARG A 521 27.06 -3.03 -9.73
N ILE A 522 25.94 -3.16 -9.01
CA ILE A 522 24.63 -2.73 -9.53
C ILE A 522 24.59 -1.21 -9.74
N VAL A 523 25.18 -0.42 -8.84
CA VAL A 523 25.24 1.03 -8.95
C VAL A 523 26.05 1.44 -10.18
N ASN A 524 27.22 0.83 -10.41
CA ASN A 524 28.03 1.11 -11.59
C ASN A 524 27.31 0.73 -12.89
N SER A 525 26.70 -0.47 -12.95
CA SER A 525 25.89 -0.88 -14.10
C SER A 525 24.74 0.08 -14.39
N PHE A 526 23.99 0.48 -13.35
CA PHE A 526 22.85 1.38 -13.48
C PHE A 526 23.29 2.80 -13.86
N TYR A 527 24.39 3.31 -13.28
CA TYR A 527 24.95 4.61 -13.62
C TYR A 527 25.36 4.65 -15.10
N ASN A 528 26.10 3.64 -15.58
CA ASN A 528 26.53 3.56 -16.98
C ASN A 528 25.34 3.41 -17.95
N TYR A 529 24.32 2.64 -17.56
CA TYR A 529 23.08 2.55 -18.32
C TYR A 529 22.38 3.91 -18.45
N LEU A 530 22.17 4.63 -17.34
CA LEU A 530 21.51 5.94 -17.37
C LEU A 530 22.33 6.97 -18.13
N LEU A 531 23.65 6.97 -17.98
CA LEU A 531 24.55 7.88 -18.68
C LEU A 531 24.46 7.72 -20.20
N ASN A 532 24.40 6.48 -20.69
CA ASN A 532 24.37 6.19 -22.12
C ASN A 532 22.97 6.28 -22.74
N GLU A 533 21.93 5.89 -22.00
CA GLU A 533 20.56 5.77 -22.52
C GLU A 533 19.68 6.97 -22.15
N SER A 534 20.09 7.79 -21.18
CA SER A 534 19.50 9.08 -20.81
C SER A 534 20.61 10.12 -20.61
N PRO A 535 21.33 10.49 -21.68
CA PRO A 535 22.47 11.38 -21.58
C PRO A 535 22.09 12.74 -20.99
N PRO A 536 23.05 13.46 -20.37
CA PRO A 536 22.80 14.78 -19.81
C PRO A 536 22.30 15.76 -20.86
N ASN A 537 21.42 16.66 -20.46
CA ASN A 537 21.08 17.80 -21.30
C ASN A 537 22.29 18.77 -21.36
N GLU A 538 22.48 19.46 -22.49
CA GLU A 538 23.61 20.40 -22.67
C GLU A 538 23.69 21.50 -21.58
N ARG A 539 22.57 21.81 -20.92
CA ARG A 539 22.44 22.83 -19.88
C ARG A 539 22.47 22.28 -18.45
N GLU A 540 22.62 20.97 -18.27
CA GLU A 540 22.63 20.32 -16.96
C GLU A 540 24.01 20.43 -16.31
N LEU A 541 24.11 21.15 -15.18
CA LEU A 541 25.39 21.42 -14.51
C LEU A 541 25.91 20.23 -13.70
N THR A 542 25.02 19.46 -13.06
CA THR A 542 25.38 18.34 -12.16
C THR A 542 24.64 17.04 -12.52
N PRO A 543 24.81 16.50 -13.75
CA PRO A 543 24.08 15.31 -14.19
C PRO A 543 24.33 14.06 -13.36
N SER A 544 25.51 13.96 -12.73
CA SER A 544 25.82 12.85 -11.83
C SER A 544 24.89 12.79 -10.63
N GLU A 545 24.47 13.93 -10.08
CA GLU A 545 23.53 14.00 -8.96
C GLU A 545 22.15 13.44 -9.35
N ARG A 546 21.68 13.74 -10.57
CA ARG A 546 20.45 13.16 -11.12
C ARG A 546 20.53 11.64 -11.13
N TYR A 547 21.63 11.07 -11.64
CA TYR A 547 21.82 9.62 -11.71
C TYR A 547 21.91 8.98 -10.33
N TYR A 548 22.66 9.57 -9.40
CA TYR A 548 22.77 9.05 -8.03
C TYR A 548 21.42 9.08 -7.30
N LEU A 549 20.65 10.15 -7.44
CA LEU A 549 19.31 10.23 -6.87
C LEU A 549 18.33 9.25 -7.51
N PHE A 550 18.42 9.02 -8.82
CA PHE A 550 17.63 8.01 -9.52
C PHE A 550 17.88 6.62 -8.91
N ILE A 551 19.14 6.22 -8.84
CA ILE A 551 19.55 4.90 -8.34
C ILE A 551 19.20 4.75 -6.87
N ALA A 552 19.47 5.77 -6.05
CA ALA A 552 19.10 5.80 -4.65
C ALA A 552 17.59 5.58 -4.44
N LYS A 553 16.75 6.22 -5.26
CA LYS A 553 15.29 6.02 -5.20
C LYS A 553 14.86 4.66 -5.71
N ALA A 554 15.48 4.13 -6.77
CA ALA A 554 15.21 2.78 -7.23
C ALA A 554 15.50 1.73 -6.14
N LEU A 555 16.63 1.84 -5.45
CA LEU A 555 16.99 0.96 -4.34
C LEU A 555 16.05 1.12 -3.13
N HIS A 556 15.65 2.35 -2.80
CA HIS A 556 14.69 2.61 -1.72
C HIS A 556 13.31 2.01 -2.00
N LEU A 557 12.77 2.25 -3.19
CA LEU A 557 11.48 1.72 -3.63
C LEU A 557 11.49 0.19 -3.80
N SER A 558 12.67 -0.42 -3.88
CA SER A 558 12.88 -1.87 -3.92
C SER A 558 13.22 -2.48 -2.56
N TYR A 559 13.06 -1.72 -1.46
CA TYR A 559 13.22 -2.15 -0.07
C TYR A 559 14.65 -2.46 0.40
N TYR A 560 15.68 -2.04 -0.31
CA TYR A 560 17.06 -2.21 0.16
C TYR A 560 17.38 -1.30 1.36
N PHE A 561 16.87 -0.06 1.36
CA PHE A 561 17.01 0.83 2.49
C PHE A 561 15.89 0.57 3.50
N GLN A 562 16.26 0.11 4.70
CA GLN A 562 15.29 -0.23 5.75
C GLN A 562 14.81 0.97 6.57
N THR A 563 15.40 2.15 6.36
CA THR A 563 14.94 3.39 6.98
C THR A 563 13.61 3.80 6.33
N PRO A 564 12.53 4.05 7.09
CA PRO A 564 11.23 4.37 6.53
C PRO A 564 11.15 5.78 5.91
N TYR A 565 11.98 6.73 6.38
CA TYR A 565 11.99 8.12 5.89
C TYR A 565 13.41 8.71 5.79
N PRO A 566 14.29 8.13 4.95
CA PRO A 566 15.65 8.65 4.80
C PRO A 566 15.64 9.95 3.99
N GLU A 567 16.47 10.89 4.41
CA GLU A 567 16.75 12.07 3.59
C GLU A 567 17.41 11.66 2.27
N GLU A 568 16.95 12.23 1.15
CA GLU A 568 17.39 11.78 -0.19
C GLU A 568 18.89 11.99 -0.40
N TRP A 569 19.45 13.05 0.18
CA TRP A 569 20.88 13.32 0.11
C TRP A 569 21.70 12.25 0.82
N GLN A 570 21.22 11.68 1.94
CA GLN A 570 21.92 10.60 2.64
C GLN A 570 21.98 9.34 1.79
N LEU A 571 20.87 9.02 1.10
CA LEU A 571 20.83 7.88 0.19
C LEU A 571 21.74 8.10 -1.02
N ALA A 572 21.74 9.32 -1.57
CA ALA A 572 22.62 9.67 -2.69
C ALA A 572 24.10 9.56 -2.30
N GLU A 573 24.49 9.97 -1.10
CA GLU A 573 25.87 9.81 -0.61
C GLU A 573 26.27 8.33 -0.47
N LYS A 574 25.38 7.45 -0.01
CA LYS A 574 25.64 5.99 -0.03
C LYS A 574 25.89 5.47 -1.44
N VAL A 575 25.04 5.87 -2.40
CA VAL A 575 25.20 5.48 -3.81
C VAL A 575 26.49 6.04 -4.41
N LYS A 576 26.87 7.28 -4.10
CA LYS A 576 28.16 7.86 -4.51
C LYS A 576 29.33 7.06 -3.97
N TYR A 577 29.28 6.67 -2.69
CA TYR A 577 30.30 5.84 -2.08
C TYR A 577 30.43 4.49 -2.80
N TRP A 578 29.33 3.77 -3.02
CA TRP A 578 29.34 2.50 -3.75
C TRP A 578 29.86 2.64 -5.18
N HIS A 579 29.46 3.71 -5.87
CA HIS A 579 29.99 3.99 -7.21
C HIS A 579 31.51 4.21 -7.17
N SER A 580 32.03 4.91 -6.15
CA SER A 580 33.48 5.15 -6.01
C SER A 580 34.28 3.88 -5.77
N LEU A 581 33.72 2.88 -5.08
CA LEU A 581 34.37 1.58 -4.88
C LEU A 581 34.51 0.85 -6.22
N ALA A 582 33.45 0.83 -7.04
CA ALA A 582 33.47 0.17 -8.34
C ALA A 582 34.46 0.80 -9.35
N GLN A 583 34.87 2.05 -9.15
CA GLN A 583 35.88 2.71 -9.98
C GLN A 583 37.31 2.34 -9.57
N LYS A 584 37.54 2.00 -8.30
CA LYS A 584 38.88 1.63 -7.79
C LYS A 584 39.36 0.28 -8.29
N ASP A 585 38.45 -0.66 -8.60
CA ASP A 585 38.79 -1.94 -9.23
C ASP A 585 39.36 -1.80 -10.66
N LYS A 586 39.28 -0.61 -11.27
CA LYS A 586 39.81 -0.33 -12.61
C LYS A 586 41.15 0.41 -12.60
N SER A 587 41.64 0.82 -11.43
CA SER A 587 42.95 1.47 -11.22
C SER A 587 43.91 0.51 -10.55
#